data_AF-A0A7X5N429-F1
#
_entry.id   AF-A0A7X5N429-F1
#
_cell.length_a   1.000
_cell.length_b   1.000
_cell.length_c   1.000
_cell.angle_alpha   90.00
_cell.angle_beta   90.00
_cell.angle_gamma   90.00
#
_symmetry.space_group_name_H-M   'P 1'
#
loop_
_entity.id
_entity.type
_entity.pdbx_description
1 polymer ?
#
loop_
_entity_poly.entity_id
_entity_poly.type
_entity_poly.pdbx_seq_one_letter_code
_entity_poly.pdbx_strand_id
1 'polypeptide(L)'
;AIAATRQAIAQGVPGVLGIHLEGPYLSPARKGTHDAHKFRLPDAHEIAVDTSLDNGVTLITLAPERVPLDDIRAFVAGGAIVFAGHTAASYEQARDGIAAGVSGFTHLYNA
;
A
#
# COMPACT_ATOMS: atom_id res chain seq x y z
N ALA A 1 2.22 0.86 -13.89
CA ALA A 1 1.53 2.02 -13.28
C ALA A 1 2.53 3.11 -12.89
N ILE A 2 3.54 2.81 -12.06
CA ILE A 2 4.59 3.76 -11.63
C ILE A 2 5.19 4.58 -12.79
N ALA A 3 5.65 3.92 -13.86
CA ALA A 3 6.24 4.62 -15.01
C ALA A 3 5.26 5.62 -15.68
N ALA A 4 3.98 5.26 -15.77
CA ALA A 4 2.95 6.15 -16.33
C ALA A 4 2.69 7.35 -15.41
N THR A 5 2.64 7.13 -14.09
CA THR A 5 2.55 8.21 -13.10
C THR A 5 3.74 9.16 -13.19
N ARG A 6 4.97 8.62 -13.24
CA ARG A 6 6.20 9.42 -13.39
C ARG A 6 6.13 10.32 -14.63
N GLN A 7 5.70 9.75 -15.75
CA GLN A 7 5.54 10.49 -17.00
C GLN A 7 4.44 11.57 -16.91
N ALA A 8 3.29 11.25 -16.33
CA ALA A 8 2.20 12.21 -16.18
C ALA A 8 2.62 13.42 -15.33
N ILE A 9 3.36 13.19 -14.23
CA ILE A 9 3.91 14.28 -13.41
C ILE A 9 4.94 15.09 -14.20
N ALA A 10 5.86 14.43 -14.91
CA ALA A 10 6.89 15.11 -15.72
C ALA A 10 6.28 15.97 -16.85
N GLN A 11 5.13 15.57 -17.38
CA GLN A 11 4.38 16.32 -18.39
C GLN A 11 3.51 17.45 -17.78
N GLY A 12 3.46 17.58 -16.46
CA GLY A 12 2.64 18.59 -15.79
C GLY A 12 1.14 18.34 -15.90
N VAL A 13 0.71 17.07 -15.99
CA VAL A 13 -0.73 16.74 -16.05
C VAL A 13 -1.43 17.25 -14.78
N PRO A 14 -2.42 18.15 -14.88
CA PRO A 14 -3.06 18.74 -13.70
C PRO A 14 -3.74 17.67 -12.83
N GLY A 15 -3.50 17.74 -11.52
CA GLY A 15 -4.14 16.85 -10.53
C GLY A 15 -3.44 15.51 -10.31
N VAL A 16 -2.39 15.17 -11.07
CA VAL A 16 -1.59 13.97 -10.81
C VAL A 16 -0.45 14.31 -9.86
N LEU A 17 -0.57 13.87 -8.60
CA LEU A 17 0.45 14.10 -7.56
C LEU A 17 1.31 12.86 -7.28
N GLY A 18 0.89 11.71 -7.78
CA GLY A 18 1.43 10.43 -7.35
C GLY A 18 0.50 9.28 -7.71
N ILE A 19 0.66 8.17 -6.99
CA ILE A 19 -0.11 6.95 -7.18
C ILE A 19 -0.53 6.37 -5.84
N HIS A 20 -1.74 5.81 -5.82
CA HIS A 20 -2.23 4.97 -4.75
C HIS A 20 -2.34 3.53 -5.25
N LEU A 21 -1.56 2.64 -4.65
CA LEU A 21 -1.61 1.20 -4.88
C LEU A 21 -2.50 0.54 -3.82
N GLU A 22 -3.73 0.20 -4.18
CA GLU A 22 -4.66 -0.50 -3.30
C GLU A 22 -4.62 -2.02 -3.55
N GLY A 23 -3.75 -2.70 -2.82
CA GLY A 23 -3.40 -4.10 -3.03
C GLY A 23 -2.14 -4.30 -3.90
N PRO A 24 -1.69 -5.55 -4.08
CA PRO A 24 -2.42 -6.80 -3.87
C PRO A 24 -2.27 -7.42 -2.46
N TYR A 25 -1.60 -6.75 -1.53
CA TYR A 25 -1.27 -7.28 -0.19
C TYR A 25 -2.45 -7.20 0.79
N LEU A 26 -3.62 -7.72 0.39
CA LEU A 26 -4.90 -7.55 1.07
C LEU A 26 -5.38 -8.84 1.74
N SER A 27 -6.39 -8.73 2.60
CA SER A 27 -7.02 -9.86 3.27
C SER A 27 -8.11 -10.48 2.38
N PRO A 28 -8.07 -11.78 2.05
CA PRO A 28 -9.14 -12.45 1.31
C PRO A 28 -10.52 -12.33 1.99
N ALA A 29 -10.54 -12.29 3.33
CA ALA A 29 -11.76 -12.12 4.12
C ALA A 29 -12.45 -10.76 3.89
N ARG A 30 -11.69 -9.76 3.42
CA ARG A 30 -12.13 -8.38 3.18
C ARG A 30 -11.82 -7.93 1.74
N LYS A 31 -11.85 -8.87 0.80
CA LYS A 31 -11.47 -8.62 -0.60
C LYS A 31 -12.33 -7.56 -1.32
N GLY A 32 -13.57 -7.34 -0.86
CA GLY A 32 -14.53 -6.52 -1.59
C GLY A 32 -14.66 -6.95 -3.06
N THR A 33 -14.47 -5.99 -3.96
CA THR A 33 -14.49 -6.18 -5.42
C THR A 33 -13.15 -6.63 -6.01
N HIS A 34 -12.07 -6.69 -5.23
CA HIS A 34 -10.77 -7.11 -5.73
C HIS A 34 -10.77 -8.61 -6.08
N ASP A 35 -9.99 -8.94 -7.11
CA ASP A 35 -9.74 -10.32 -7.52
C ASP A 35 -8.72 -10.98 -6.58
N ALA A 36 -9.22 -11.85 -5.71
CA ALA A 36 -8.41 -12.55 -4.70
C ALA A 36 -7.35 -13.48 -5.30
N HIS A 37 -7.46 -13.88 -6.58
CA HIS A 37 -6.43 -14.69 -7.23
C HIS A 37 -5.11 -13.93 -7.42
N LYS A 38 -5.13 -12.59 -7.32
CA LYS A 38 -3.93 -11.76 -7.42
C LYS A 38 -3.28 -11.49 -6.06
N PHE A 39 -3.94 -11.84 -4.96
CA PHE A 39 -3.45 -11.54 -3.62
C PHE A 39 -2.21 -12.36 -3.32
N ARG A 40 -1.20 -11.70 -2.76
CA ARG A 40 0.09 -12.29 -2.40
C ARG A 40 0.75 -11.45 -1.33
N LEU A 41 1.83 -11.96 -0.76
CA LEU A 41 2.73 -11.16 0.07
C LEU A 41 3.70 -10.41 -0.84
N PRO A 42 4.15 -9.21 -0.43
CA PRO A 42 5.21 -8.52 -1.15
C PRO A 42 6.50 -9.33 -1.08
N ASP A 43 7.28 -9.29 -2.15
CA ASP A 43 8.70 -9.62 -2.10
C ASP A 43 9.57 -8.35 -2.16
N ALA A 44 10.89 -8.50 -1.97
CA ALA A 44 11.82 -7.37 -1.97
C ALA A 44 11.86 -6.61 -3.30
N HIS A 45 11.62 -7.29 -4.44
CA HIS A 45 11.57 -6.65 -5.74
C HIS A 45 10.29 -5.82 -5.88
N GLU A 46 9.14 -6.35 -5.45
CA GLU A 46 7.87 -5.63 -5.44
C GLU A 46 7.94 -4.39 -4.55
N ILE A 47 8.53 -4.49 -3.35
CA ILE A 47 8.75 -3.34 -2.47
C ILE A 47 9.57 -2.27 -3.19
N ALA A 48 10.71 -2.66 -3.78
CA ALA A 48 11.57 -1.72 -4.51
C ALA A 48 10.86 -1.05 -5.70
N VAL A 49 10.02 -1.79 -6.42
CA VAL A 49 9.23 -1.26 -7.54
C VAL A 49 8.16 -0.29 -7.05
N ASP A 50 7.38 -0.68 -6.05
CA ASP A 50 6.27 0.10 -5.52
C ASP A 50 6.75 1.42 -4.90
N THR A 51 7.96 1.44 -4.32
CA THR A 51 8.60 2.65 -3.78
C THR A 51 9.51 3.38 -4.78
N SER A 52 9.52 3.02 -6.06
CA SER A 52 10.45 3.59 -7.05
C SER A 52 10.02 4.94 -7.66
N LEU A 53 8.85 5.48 -7.31
CA LEU A 53 8.40 6.78 -7.81
C LEU A 53 9.21 7.89 -7.13
N ASP A 54 9.96 8.65 -7.93
CA ASP A 54 10.98 9.61 -7.49
C ASP A 54 10.54 11.07 -7.64
N ASN A 55 9.45 11.33 -8.37
CA ASN A 55 8.93 12.66 -8.63
C ASN A 55 7.47 12.85 -8.16
N GLY A 56 6.99 12.00 -7.26
CA GLY A 56 5.62 12.05 -6.74
C GLY A 56 5.47 11.25 -5.45
N VAL A 57 4.23 11.15 -4.97
CA VAL A 57 3.91 10.41 -3.74
C VAL A 57 3.41 9.01 -4.06
N THR A 58 3.88 8.01 -3.32
CA THR A 58 3.29 6.66 -3.32
C THR A 58 2.50 6.45 -2.04
N LEU A 59 1.22 6.16 -2.17
CA LEU A 59 0.36 5.63 -1.10
C LEU A 59 0.12 4.14 -1.36
N ILE A 60 0.26 3.30 -0.34
CA ILE A 60 -0.01 1.86 -0.42
C ILE A 60 -1.07 1.49 0.60
N THR A 61 -2.11 0.79 0.17
CA THR A 61 -3.06 0.14 1.07
C THR A 61 -2.74 -1.34 1.16
N LEU A 62 -2.57 -1.83 2.39
CA LEU A 62 -2.32 -3.23 2.69
C LEU A 62 -3.11 -3.70 3.92
N ALA A 63 -3.19 -5.02 4.07
CA ALA A 63 -3.74 -5.66 5.25
C ALA A 63 -2.61 -5.98 6.25
N PRO A 64 -2.50 -5.25 7.39
CA PRO A 64 -1.36 -5.40 8.30
C PRO A 64 -1.27 -6.77 8.97
N GLU A 65 -2.36 -7.54 9.05
CA GLU A 65 -2.34 -8.91 9.57
C GLU A 65 -1.79 -9.93 8.56
N ARG A 66 -1.63 -9.53 7.29
CA ARG A 66 -1.14 -10.38 6.21
C ARG A 66 0.33 -10.11 5.91
N VAL A 67 0.75 -8.85 5.97
CA VAL A 67 2.10 -8.42 5.57
C VAL A 67 3.06 -8.49 6.76
N PRO A 68 4.25 -9.11 6.63
CA PRO A 68 5.28 -9.06 7.66
C PRO A 68 5.62 -7.62 8.07
N LEU A 69 5.81 -7.39 9.37
CA LEU A 69 6.08 -6.04 9.90
C LEU A 69 7.36 -5.43 9.31
N ASP A 70 8.36 -6.24 8.97
CA ASP A 70 9.59 -5.77 8.34
C ASP A 70 9.36 -5.27 6.91
N ASP A 71 8.42 -5.88 6.17
CA ASP A 71 8.05 -5.42 4.83
C ASP A 71 7.27 -4.10 4.89
N ILE A 72 6.41 -3.93 5.90
CA ILE A 72 5.75 -2.63 6.17
C ILE A 72 6.81 -1.55 6.43
N ARG A 73 7.81 -1.84 7.28
CA ARG A 73 8.92 -0.92 7.54
C ARG A 73 9.73 -0.63 6.29
N ALA A 74 9.93 -1.63 5.42
CA ALA A 74 10.66 -1.46 4.17
C ALA A 74 9.91 -0.53 3.19
N PHE A 75 8.59 -0.65 3.07
CA PHE A 75 7.78 0.30 2.29
C PHE A 75 7.92 1.73 2.81
N VAL A 76 7.81 1.91 4.13
CA VAL A 76 7.94 3.22 4.79
C VAL A 76 9.35 3.79 4.58
N ALA A 77 10.39 2.97 4.73
CA ALA A 77 11.77 3.37 4.49
C ALA A 77 12.04 3.75 3.02
N GLY A 78 11.33 3.12 2.08
CA GLY A 78 11.33 3.49 0.66
C GLY A 78 10.55 4.78 0.35
N GLY A 79 9.93 5.42 1.35
CA GLY A 79 9.21 6.69 1.18
C GLY A 79 7.72 6.54 0.85
N ALA A 80 7.17 5.31 0.86
CA ALA A 80 5.73 5.13 0.70
C ALA A 80 4.97 5.52 1.98
N ILE A 81 3.81 6.14 1.79
CA ILE A 81 2.80 6.29 2.85
C ILE A 81 2.02 4.97 2.90
N VAL A 82 1.91 4.34 4.06
CA VAL A 82 1.23 3.05 4.20
C VAL A 82 -0.07 3.21 4.97
N PHE A 83 -1.18 2.80 4.37
CA PHE A 83 -2.50 2.75 4.98
C PHE A 83 -2.93 1.31 5.22
N ALA A 84 -3.66 1.08 6.31
CA ALA A 84 -4.38 -0.15 6.53
C ALA A 84 -5.75 -0.10 5.82
N GLY A 85 -6.11 -1.16 5.12
CA GLY A 85 -7.42 -1.31 4.47
C GLY A 85 -7.59 -2.73 3.94
N HIS A 86 -8.83 -3.12 3.64
CA HIS A 86 -9.14 -4.51 3.23
C HIS A 86 -8.54 -5.54 4.19
N THR A 87 -8.74 -5.30 5.49
CA THR A 87 -8.05 -6.00 6.58
C THR A 87 -9.05 -6.61 7.55
N ALA A 88 -8.78 -7.84 7.95
CA ALA A 88 -9.47 -8.52 9.04
C ALA A 88 -8.64 -8.48 10.35
N ALA A 89 -7.71 -7.54 10.47
CA ALA A 89 -6.82 -7.42 11.62
C ALA A 89 -7.60 -7.30 12.94
N SER A 90 -7.11 -7.99 13.96
CA SER A 90 -7.48 -7.67 15.35
C SER A 90 -6.99 -6.27 15.71
N TYR A 91 -7.46 -5.76 16.85
CA TYR A 91 -6.93 -4.52 17.40
C TYR A 91 -5.41 -4.59 17.60
N GLU A 92 -4.87 -5.70 18.13
CA GLU A 92 -3.44 -5.84 18.36
C GLU A 92 -2.65 -5.84 17.04
N GLN A 93 -3.13 -6.58 16.03
CA GLN A 93 -2.48 -6.60 14.72
C GLN A 93 -2.48 -5.23 14.04
N ALA A 94 -3.57 -4.47 14.18
CA ALA A 94 -3.62 -3.09 13.69
C ALA A 94 -2.63 -2.20 14.45
N ARG A 95 -2.51 -2.36 15.77
CA ARG A 95 -1.53 -1.64 16.59
C ARG A 95 -0.09 -1.97 16.21
N ASP A 96 0.22 -3.23 15.92
CA ASP A 96 1.53 -3.67 15.44
C ASP A 96 1.86 -3.06 14.07
N GLY A 97 0.89 -3.03 13.16
CA GLY A 97 1.02 -2.35 11.87
C GLY A 97 1.30 -0.85 12.03
N ILE A 98 0.59 -0.16 12.93
CA ILE A 98 0.85 1.25 13.26
C ILE A 98 2.27 1.42 13.81
N ALA A 99 2.71 0.53 14.71
CA ALA A 99 4.07 0.56 15.25
C ALA A 99 5.15 0.30 14.18
N ALA A 100 4.81 -0.45 13.11
CA ALA A 100 5.68 -0.66 11.95
C ALA A 100 5.65 0.50 10.93
N GLY A 101 4.74 1.46 11.09
CA GLY A 101 4.69 2.69 10.29
C GLY A 101 3.43 2.89 9.44
N VAL A 102 2.39 2.06 9.61
CA VAL A 102 1.06 2.38 9.06
C VAL A 102 0.58 3.72 9.63
N SER A 103 0.26 4.68 8.75
CA SER A 103 -0.03 6.07 9.12
C SER A 103 -1.45 6.53 8.77
N GLY A 104 -2.31 5.62 8.29
CA GLY A 104 -3.70 5.93 7.99
C GLY A 104 -4.54 4.69 7.70
N PHE A 105 -5.82 4.94 7.41
CA PHE A 105 -6.80 3.90 7.11
C PHE A 105 -7.55 4.27 5.83
N THR A 106 -7.62 3.33 4.89
CA THR A 106 -8.37 3.53 3.65
C THR A 106 -9.86 3.33 3.92
N HIS A 107 -10.69 4.28 3.45
CA HIS A 107 -12.16 4.26 3.51
C HIS A 107 -12.76 3.63 4.78
N LEU A 108 -12.47 4.23 5.94
CA LEU A 108 -12.87 3.74 7.27
C LEU A 108 -14.28 3.11 7.30
N TYR A 109 -14.37 1.93 7.94
CA TYR A 109 -15.49 0.97 7.95
C TYR A 109 -15.61 0.06 6.73
N ASN A 110 -15.20 0.53 5.55
CA ASN A 110 -15.26 -0.27 4.35
C ASN A 110 -14.03 -1.16 4.17
N ALA A 111 -14.32 -2.15 3.32
CA ALA A 111 -13.65 -3.42 3.08
C ALA A 111 -13.69 -4.39 4.27
#